data_AF-A0A2V6LRS7-F1
#
_entry.id   AF-A0A2V6LRS7-F1
#
_cell.length_a   1.000
_cell.length_b   1.000
_cell.length_c   1.000
_cell.angle_alpha   90.00
_cell.angle_beta   90.00
_cell.angle_gamma   90.00
#
_symmetry.space_group_name_H-M   'P 1'
#
loop_
_entity.id
_entity.type
_entity.pdbx_description
1 polymer ?
#
loop_
_entity_poly.entity_id
_entity_poly.type
_entity_poly.pdbx_seq_one_letter_code
_entity_poly.pdbx_strand_id
1 'polypeptide(L)'
;LDEKKRIKVNEHFRTNVEGIYAIGDVIAGPMLAHKAEDEGMACIEIIAGKAGHVNYEAIAGIIYTNPELAGVGLTEDQAKEKGIDVSIGKFPFRANSRALCSDDVEGMVKFVADPKTDRILGAHILHHGASELIAEAVSVIEFGGSSEDIGRTCHSHPTLTEAVREAALNVEKRALHIVNR
;
A
#
# COMPACT_ATOMS: atom_id res chain seq x y z
N LEU A 1 -23.84 -3.48 -18.44
CA LEU A 1 -23.43 -3.60 -17.02
C LEU A 1 -22.78 -4.96 -16.78
N ASP A 2 -21.97 -5.11 -15.75
CA ASP A 2 -21.48 -6.41 -15.26
C ASP A 2 -22.50 -7.09 -14.34
N GLU A 3 -22.15 -8.27 -13.81
CA GLU A 3 -23.00 -9.07 -12.91
C GLU A 3 -23.33 -8.34 -11.60
N LYS A 4 -22.49 -7.38 -11.19
CA LYS A 4 -22.67 -6.53 -10.01
C LYS A 4 -23.33 -5.18 -10.35
N LYS A 5 -23.92 -5.03 -11.54
CA LYS A 5 -24.58 -3.82 -12.04
C LYS A 5 -23.67 -2.60 -12.23
N ARG A 6 -22.35 -2.81 -12.38
CA ARG A 6 -21.38 -1.74 -12.68
C ARG A 6 -21.25 -1.53 -14.19
N ILE A 7 -20.83 -0.35 -14.62
CA ILE A 7 -20.53 -0.06 -16.02
C ILE A 7 -19.26 -0.81 -16.41
N LYS A 8 -19.32 -1.58 -17.51
CA LYS A 8 -18.14 -2.25 -18.06
C LYS A 8 -17.33 -1.21 -18.82
N VAL A 9 -16.04 -1.15 -18.53
CA VAL A 9 -15.08 -0.32 -19.26
C VAL A 9 -13.90 -1.17 -19.71
N ASN A 10 -13.19 -0.71 -20.73
CA ASN A 10 -11.89 -1.26 -21.10
C ASN A 10 -10.74 -0.59 -20.30
N GLU A 11 -9.50 -0.93 -20.62
CA GLU A 11 -8.28 -0.38 -20.00
C GLU A 11 -8.11 1.14 -20.18
N HIS A 12 -8.91 1.75 -21.05
CA HIS A 12 -8.92 3.20 -21.33
C HIS A 12 -10.19 3.88 -20.83
N PHE A 13 -10.89 3.27 -19.86
CA PHE A 13 -12.12 3.79 -19.25
C PHE A 13 -13.30 3.98 -20.22
N ARG A 14 -13.21 3.45 -21.45
CA ARG A 14 -14.27 3.55 -22.47
C ARG A 14 -15.37 2.55 -22.20
N THR A 15 -16.61 3.00 -22.29
CA THR A 15 -17.78 2.12 -22.30
C THR A 15 -17.97 1.47 -23.68
N ASN A 16 -19.07 0.73 -23.86
CA ASN A 16 -19.45 0.19 -25.17
C ASN A 16 -20.05 1.24 -26.13
N VAL A 17 -20.24 2.49 -25.67
CA VAL A 17 -20.74 3.60 -26.48
C VAL A 17 -19.59 4.55 -26.77
N GLU A 18 -19.39 4.88 -28.05
CA GLU A 18 -18.32 5.78 -28.49
C GLU A 18 -18.45 7.15 -27.83
N GLY A 19 -17.32 7.69 -27.36
CA GLY A 19 -17.27 8.98 -26.66
C GLY A 19 -17.76 8.98 -25.21
N ILE A 20 -18.27 7.85 -24.70
CA ILE A 20 -18.74 7.73 -23.32
C ILE A 20 -17.77 6.92 -22.46
N TYR A 21 -17.40 7.50 -21.32
CA TYR A 21 -16.43 6.98 -20.36
C TYR A 21 -17.06 6.80 -18.98
N ALA A 22 -16.47 5.95 -18.14
CA ALA A 22 -16.87 5.79 -16.75
C ALA A 22 -15.66 5.48 -15.85
N ILE A 23 -15.69 6.03 -14.62
CA ILE A 23 -14.61 5.95 -13.62
C ILE A 23 -15.21 5.83 -12.21
N GLY A 24 -14.38 5.58 -11.20
CA GLY A 24 -14.75 5.58 -9.80
C GLY A 24 -15.64 4.41 -9.40
N ASP A 25 -16.62 4.68 -8.54
CA ASP A 25 -17.45 3.66 -7.90
C ASP A 25 -18.38 2.92 -8.87
N VAL A 26 -18.67 3.51 -10.04
CA VAL A 26 -19.59 2.91 -11.02
C VAL A 26 -18.91 1.85 -11.89
N ILE A 27 -17.59 1.67 -11.80
CA ILE A 27 -16.83 0.66 -12.53
C ILE A 27 -16.19 -0.37 -11.58
N ALA A 28 -15.47 -1.36 -12.11
CA ALA A 28 -14.77 -2.34 -11.29
C ALA A 28 -13.61 -1.70 -10.50
N GLY A 29 -13.32 -2.26 -9.32
CA GLY A 29 -12.25 -1.80 -8.42
C GLY A 29 -12.77 -1.49 -7.01
N PRO A 30 -11.88 -1.03 -6.11
CA PRO A 30 -12.28 -0.54 -4.80
C PRO A 30 -13.04 0.79 -4.93
N MET A 31 -14.01 1.00 -4.03
CA MET A 31 -14.82 2.23 -3.97
C MET A 31 -14.15 3.23 -3.02
N LEU A 32 -13.12 3.90 -3.54
CA LEU A 32 -12.27 4.84 -2.80
C LEU A 32 -12.18 6.15 -3.56
N ALA A 33 -12.16 7.27 -2.83
CA ALA A 33 -12.13 8.61 -3.41
C ALA A 33 -10.88 8.84 -4.27
N HIS A 34 -9.69 8.62 -3.72
CA HIS A 34 -8.41 8.79 -4.42
C HIS A 34 -8.26 7.86 -5.63
N LYS A 35 -8.82 6.64 -5.58
CA LYS A 35 -8.93 5.77 -6.76
C LYS A 35 -9.76 6.44 -7.87
N ALA A 36 -10.90 7.02 -7.54
CA ALA A 36 -11.75 7.69 -8.52
C ALA A 36 -11.10 8.96 -9.10
N GLU A 37 -10.35 9.70 -8.27
CA GLU A 37 -9.57 10.88 -8.69
C GLU A 37 -8.47 10.50 -9.68
N ASP A 38 -7.67 9.47 -9.38
CA ASP A 38 -6.59 8.99 -10.26
C ASP A 38 -7.13 8.42 -11.58
N GLU A 39 -8.23 7.67 -11.54
CA GLU A 39 -8.90 7.21 -12.75
C GLU A 39 -9.44 8.36 -13.59
N GLY A 40 -9.93 9.43 -12.95
CA GLY A 40 -10.36 10.64 -13.64
C GLY A 40 -9.20 11.32 -14.37
N MET A 41 -8.06 11.45 -13.70
CA MET A 41 -6.83 11.99 -14.28
C MET A 41 -6.33 11.13 -15.45
N ALA A 42 -6.21 9.82 -15.25
CA ALA A 42 -5.79 8.90 -16.30
C ALA A 42 -6.76 8.92 -17.50
N CYS A 43 -8.07 8.92 -17.24
CA CYS A 43 -9.08 8.99 -18.29
C CYS A 43 -8.98 10.27 -19.12
N ILE A 44 -8.84 11.44 -18.48
CA ILE A 44 -8.75 12.70 -19.23
C ILE A 44 -7.43 12.83 -20.00
N GLU A 45 -6.33 12.31 -19.44
CA GLU A 45 -5.05 12.24 -20.13
C GLU A 45 -5.13 11.37 -21.39
N ILE A 46 -5.77 10.20 -21.30
CA ILE A 46 -5.99 9.31 -22.45
C ILE A 46 -6.87 9.99 -23.50
N ILE A 47 -7.94 10.69 -23.09
CA ILE A 47 -8.79 11.47 -24.01
C ILE A 47 -7.96 12.56 -24.72
N ALA A 48 -7.01 13.17 -24.02
CA ALA A 48 -6.11 14.18 -24.56
C ALA A 48 -4.93 13.60 -25.37
N GLY A 49 -4.87 12.28 -25.58
CA GLY A 49 -3.79 11.61 -26.32
C GLY A 49 -2.47 11.46 -25.54
N LYS A 50 -2.52 11.55 -24.20
CA LYS A 50 -1.37 11.33 -23.30
C LYS A 50 -1.38 9.91 -22.72
N ALA A 51 -0.29 9.55 -22.03
CA ALA A 51 -0.08 8.24 -21.42
C ALA A 51 -0.65 8.15 -19.99
N GLY A 52 -1.96 8.38 -19.84
CA GLY A 52 -2.64 8.21 -18.55
C GLY A 52 -2.65 6.75 -18.11
N HIS A 53 -2.39 6.51 -16.82
CA HIS A 53 -2.37 5.18 -16.22
C HIS A 53 -2.73 5.25 -14.74
N VAL A 54 -3.14 4.12 -14.17
CA VAL A 54 -3.37 3.95 -12.73
C VAL A 54 -2.73 2.63 -12.32
N ASN A 55 -1.86 2.66 -11.32
CA ASN A 55 -1.33 1.45 -10.71
C ASN A 55 -2.24 1.00 -9.56
N TYR A 56 -3.16 0.08 -9.85
CA TYR A 56 -4.10 -0.44 -8.86
C TYR A 56 -3.42 -1.24 -7.73
N GLU A 57 -2.17 -1.69 -7.91
CA GLU A 57 -1.41 -2.37 -6.86
C GLU A 57 -0.92 -1.40 -5.77
N ALA A 58 -0.82 -0.10 -6.09
CA ALA A 58 -0.33 0.96 -5.21
C ALA A 58 -1.45 1.83 -4.59
N ILE A 59 -2.72 1.42 -4.70
CA ILE A 59 -3.83 2.14 -4.08
C ILE A 59 -4.00 1.68 -2.63
N ALA A 60 -3.69 2.55 -1.67
CA ALA A 60 -3.89 2.26 -0.26
C ALA A 60 -5.38 2.35 0.14
N GLY A 61 -5.82 1.47 1.04
CA GLY A 61 -7.09 1.58 1.76
C GLY A 61 -6.83 2.00 3.21
N ILE A 62 -7.67 2.89 3.75
CA ILE A 62 -7.56 3.39 5.13
C ILE A 62 -8.89 3.25 5.85
N ILE A 63 -8.82 2.79 7.10
CA ILE A 63 -9.91 2.81 8.08
C ILE A 63 -9.48 3.76 9.21
N TYR A 64 -10.14 4.92 9.29
CA TYR A 64 -9.83 6.01 10.23
C TYR A 64 -10.41 5.77 11.64
N THR A 65 -10.24 4.56 12.16
CA THR A 65 -10.57 4.23 13.56
C THR A 65 -9.50 4.73 14.52
N ASN A 66 -9.67 4.47 15.81
CA ASN A 66 -8.71 4.81 16.85
C ASN A 66 -8.21 3.51 17.53
N PRO A 67 -7.03 2.96 17.17
CA PRO A 67 -6.08 3.44 16.16
C PRO A 67 -6.53 3.20 14.71
N GLU A 68 -5.87 3.88 13.76
CA GLU A 68 -6.15 3.72 12.32
C GLU A 68 -5.55 2.42 11.78
N LEU A 69 -6.15 1.89 10.72
CA LEU A 69 -5.61 0.78 9.95
C LEU A 69 -5.43 1.22 8.49
N ALA A 70 -4.21 1.15 7.98
CA ALA A 70 -3.90 1.42 6.58
C ALA A 70 -3.25 0.19 5.93
N GLY A 71 -3.51 -0.03 4.65
CA GLY A 71 -2.89 -1.12 3.91
C GLY A 71 -2.84 -0.87 2.40
N VAL A 72 -1.83 -1.42 1.74
CA VAL A 72 -1.63 -1.39 0.29
C VAL A 72 -1.10 -2.76 -0.16
N GLY A 73 -1.48 -3.19 -1.37
CA GLY A 73 -1.04 -4.45 -1.96
C GLY A 73 -1.68 -5.70 -1.32
N LEU A 74 -0.96 -6.81 -1.36
CA LEU A 74 -1.43 -8.13 -0.94
C LEU A 74 -1.32 -8.33 0.58
N THR A 75 -2.36 -8.90 1.17
CA THR A 75 -2.27 -9.53 2.49
C THR A 75 -1.53 -10.88 2.41
N GLU A 76 -1.05 -11.38 3.55
CA GLU A 76 -0.46 -12.73 3.64
C GLU A 76 -1.46 -13.83 3.24
N ASP A 77 -2.73 -13.69 3.67
CA ASP A 77 -3.79 -14.64 3.32
C ASP A 77 -4.09 -14.61 1.81
N GLN A 78 -4.14 -13.42 1.20
CA GLN A 78 -4.31 -13.29 -0.26
C GLN A 78 -3.14 -13.88 -1.03
N ALA A 79 -1.90 -13.69 -0.55
CA ALA A 79 -0.73 -14.31 -1.16
C ALA A 79 -0.82 -15.85 -1.09
N LYS A 80 -1.22 -16.39 0.07
CA LYS A 80 -1.43 -17.82 0.28
C LYS A 80 -2.54 -18.39 -0.61
N GLU A 81 -3.67 -17.70 -0.73
CA GLU A 81 -4.78 -18.08 -1.62
C GLU A 81 -4.35 -18.12 -3.09
N LYS A 82 -3.43 -17.24 -3.49
CA LYS A 82 -2.84 -17.20 -4.83
C LYS A 82 -1.67 -18.18 -5.03
N GLY A 83 -1.27 -18.92 -4.00
CA GLY A 83 -0.11 -19.81 -4.05
C GLY A 83 1.23 -19.08 -4.22
N ILE A 84 1.32 -17.85 -3.74
CA ILE A 84 2.52 -17.01 -3.77
C ILE A 84 3.27 -17.19 -2.45
N ASP A 85 4.51 -17.67 -2.51
CA ASP A 85 5.40 -17.70 -1.35
C ASP A 85 5.82 -16.27 -0.98
N VAL A 86 5.85 -15.96 0.32
CA VAL A 86 6.16 -14.60 0.81
C VAL A 86 7.11 -14.61 1.99
N SER A 87 7.96 -13.59 2.07
CA SER A 87 8.70 -13.21 3.27
C SER A 87 7.92 -12.12 4.02
N ILE A 88 7.96 -12.19 5.34
CA ILE A 88 7.18 -11.30 6.22
C ILE A 88 8.13 -10.57 7.16
N GLY A 89 8.04 -9.23 7.16
CA GLY A 89 8.72 -8.36 8.11
C GLY A 89 7.71 -7.66 9.01
N LYS A 90 7.98 -7.58 10.31
CA LYS A 90 7.09 -6.93 11.29
C LYS A 90 7.88 -6.10 12.28
N PHE A 91 7.30 -4.97 12.70
CA PHE A 91 7.84 -4.18 13.79
C PHE A 91 6.73 -3.58 14.67
N PRO A 92 6.74 -3.83 15.99
CA PRO A 92 5.74 -3.28 16.90
C PRO A 92 6.08 -1.85 17.32
N PHE A 93 5.08 -0.95 17.40
CA PHE A 93 5.31 0.43 17.88
C PHE A 93 5.74 0.49 19.36
N ARG A 94 5.51 -0.57 20.14
CA ARG A 94 6.11 -0.75 21.48
C ARG A 94 7.64 -0.71 21.50
N ALA A 95 8.31 -1.01 20.38
CA ALA A 95 9.75 -0.92 20.24
C ALA A 95 10.21 0.38 19.56
N ASN A 96 9.30 1.29 19.21
CA ASN A 96 9.61 2.59 18.62
C ASN A 96 9.73 3.67 19.71
N SER A 97 10.83 4.42 19.71
CA SER A 97 11.09 5.45 20.72
C SER A 97 10.11 6.64 20.65
N ARG A 98 9.72 7.07 19.45
CA ARG A 98 8.78 8.18 19.25
C ARG A 98 7.37 7.84 19.76
N ALA A 99 6.93 6.61 19.51
CA ALA A 99 5.69 6.04 20.03
C ALA A 99 5.69 6.05 21.56
N LEU A 100 6.77 5.58 22.19
CA LEU A 100 6.96 5.62 23.65
C LEU A 100 6.91 7.06 24.19
N CYS A 101 7.57 8.02 23.55
CA CYS A 101 7.52 9.43 23.97
C CYS A 101 6.13 10.06 23.88
N SER A 102 5.22 9.46 23.11
CA SER A 102 3.86 9.99 22.88
C SER A 102 2.79 9.17 23.60
N ASP A 103 3.18 8.18 24.42
CA ASP A 103 2.28 7.19 25.04
C ASP A 103 1.33 6.50 24.03
N ASP A 104 1.77 6.38 22.78
CA ASP A 104 1.02 5.81 21.67
C ASP A 104 1.79 4.65 21.06
N VAL A 105 1.67 3.48 21.70
CA VAL A 105 2.53 2.31 21.42
C VAL A 105 1.75 1.15 20.80
N GLU A 106 0.46 1.34 20.56
CA GLU A 106 -0.41 0.28 20.06
C GLU A 106 -0.21 0.05 18.56
N GLY A 107 -0.17 -1.23 18.19
CA GLY A 107 -0.09 -1.66 16.80
C GLY A 107 1.32 -1.96 16.29
N MET A 108 1.45 -2.01 14.97
CA MET A 108 2.64 -2.51 14.27
C MET A 108 2.64 -2.11 12.79
N VAL A 109 3.83 -2.18 12.18
CA VAL A 109 4.01 -2.22 10.73
C VAL A 109 4.27 -3.67 10.29
N LYS A 110 3.69 -4.09 9.17
CA LYS A 110 3.91 -5.40 8.53
C LYS A 110 4.14 -5.24 7.03
N PHE A 111 5.23 -5.82 6.53
CA PHE A 111 5.49 -6.00 5.11
C PHE A 111 5.24 -7.44 4.65
N VAL A 112 4.84 -7.57 3.40
CA VAL A 112 4.76 -8.81 2.63
C VAL A 112 5.64 -8.61 1.40
N ALA A 113 6.67 -9.42 1.24
CA ALA A 113 7.65 -9.29 0.16
C ALA A 113 7.88 -10.62 -0.55
N ASP A 114 8.29 -10.55 -1.82
CA ASP A 114 8.68 -11.72 -2.59
C ASP A 114 10.03 -12.28 -2.07
N PRO A 115 10.13 -13.58 -1.75
CA PRO A 115 11.31 -14.15 -1.10
C PRO A 115 12.53 -14.27 -2.04
N LYS A 116 12.36 -14.10 -3.36
CA LYS A 116 13.43 -14.25 -4.34
C LYS A 116 14.00 -12.91 -4.78
N THR A 117 13.13 -11.91 -4.89
CA THR A 117 13.43 -10.58 -5.47
C THR A 117 13.39 -9.47 -4.43
N ASP A 118 12.90 -9.75 -3.22
CA ASP A 118 12.64 -8.78 -2.15
C ASP A 118 11.63 -7.68 -2.52
N ARG A 119 10.98 -7.77 -3.70
CA ARG A 119 9.95 -6.82 -4.13
C ARG A 119 8.83 -6.77 -3.11
N ILE A 120 8.41 -5.56 -2.73
CA ILE A 120 7.27 -5.38 -1.83
C ILE A 120 5.99 -5.76 -2.58
N LEU A 121 5.25 -6.71 -2.00
CA LEU A 121 3.95 -7.17 -2.49
C LEU A 121 2.80 -6.54 -1.72
N GLY A 122 3.05 -6.09 -0.49
CA GLY A 122 2.07 -5.36 0.32
C GLY A 122 2.65 -4.83 1.63
N ALA A 123 1.98 -3.85 2.20
CA ALA A 123 2.33 -3.22 3.47
C ALA A 123 1.05 -2.89 4.26
N HIS A 124 1.10 -3.07 5.58
CA HIS A 124 -0.04 -2.87 6.47
C HIS A 124 0.42 -2.24 7.77
N ILE A 125 -0.29 -1.21 8.22
CA ILE A 125 0.08 -0.43 9.40
C ILE A 125 -1.15 -0.26 10.29
N LEU A 126 -1.01 -0.60 11.56
CA LEU A 126 -1.96 -0.30 12.62
C LEU A 126 -1.28 0.68 13.58
N HIS A 127 -1.76 1.92 13.63
CA HIS A 127 -1.27 3.01 14.50
C HIS A 127 -2.17 4.25 14.32
N HIS A 128 -2.18 5.21 15.24
CA HIS A 128 -2.88 6.50 15.03
C HIS A 128 -2.32 7.35 13.87
N GLY A 129 -1.16 6.98 13.32
CA GLY A 129 -0.54 7.66 12.16
C GLY A 129 -0.51 6.80 10.92
N ALA A 130 -1.29 5.71 10.85
CA ALA A 130 -1.19 4.73 9.77
C ALA A 130 -1.49 5.33 8.39
N SER A 131 -2.46 6.24 8.30
CA SER A 131 -2.84 6.93 7.06
C SER A 131 -1.69 7.71 6.42
N GLU A 132 -0.84 8.34 7.22
CA GLU A 132 0.32 9.09 6.74
C GLU A 132 1.52 8.18 6.47
N LEU A 133 1.76 7.20 7.35
CA LEU A 133 2.92 6.31 7.24
C LEU A 133 2.85 5.39 6.02
N ILE A 134 1.66 5.01 5.57
CA ILE A 134 1.49 4.06 4.44
C ILE A 134 1.97 4.65 3.11
N ALA A 135 2.04 5.99 3.00
CA ALA A 135 2.42 6.68 1.76
C ALA A 135 3.83 6.34 1.28
N GLU A 136 4.76 6.04 2.20
CA GLU A 136 6.10 5.58 1.84
C GLU A 136 6.05 4.23 1.13
N ALA A 137 5.33 3.25 1.70
CA ALA A 137 5.19 1.93 1.09
C ALA A 137 4.45 2.00 -0.26
N VAL A 138 3.43 2.83 -0.38
CA VAL A 138 2.75 3.12 -1.66
C VAL A 138 3.75 3.60 -2.70
N SER A 139 4.58 4.59 -2.35
CA SER A 139 5.57 5.16 -3.26
C SER A 139 6.60 4.12 -3.72
N VAL A 140 7.08 3.27 -2.81
CA VAL A 140 8.06 2.23 -3.15
C VAL A 140 7.44 1.13 -4.02
N ILE A 141 6.20 0.73 -3.75
CA ILE A 141 5.46 -0.22 -4.60
C ILE A 141 5.27 0.35 -6.01
N GLU A 142 4.99 1.66 -6.13
CA GLU A 142 4.86 2.34 -7.43
C GLU A 142 6.12 2.22 -8.29
N PHE A 143 7.30 2.30 -7.66
CA PHE A 143 8.58 2.09 -8.34
C PHE A 143 8.98 0.62 -8.49
N GLY A 144 8.16 -0.32 -8.01
CA GLY A 144 8.49 -1.75 -8.00
C GLY A 144 9.65 -2.10 -7.06
N GLY A 145 9.87 -1.29 -6.03
CA GLY A 145 10.99 -1.39 -5.11
C GLY A 145 10.89 -2.55 -4.11
N SER A 146 12.00 -2.75 -3.40
CA SER A 146 12.19 -3.85 -2.44
C SER A 146 12.07 -3.40 -0.99
N SER A 147 11.97 -4.35 -0.06
CA SER A 147 12.02 -4.02 1.37
C SER A 147 13.39 -3.45 1.77
N GLU A 148 14.45 -3.88 1.10
CA GLU A 148 15.79 -3.35 1.25
C GLU A 148 15.88 -1.85 0.90
N ASP A 149 15.16 -1.37 -0.12
CA ASP A 149 15.14 0.05 -0.50
C ASP A 149 14.65 0.93 0.66
N ILE A 150 13.58 0.52 1.34
CA ILE A 150 13.08 1.18 2.56
C ILE A 150 14.10 1.03 3.69
N GLY A 151 14.61 -0.18 3.92
CA GLY A 151 15.56 -0.45 5.00
C GLY A 151 16.86 0.37 4.92
N ARG A 152 17.30 0.71 3.69
CA ARG A 152 18.47 1.54 3.40
C ARG A 152 18.18 3.03 3.40
N THR A 153 16.91 3.44 3.34
CA THR A 153 16.51 4.84 3.42
C THR A 153 16.72 5.39 4.83
N CYS A 154 17.37 6.56 4.93
CA CYS A 154 17.67 7.19 6.21
C CYS A 154 16.42 7.84 6.80
N HIS A 155 15.82 7.17 7.78
CA HIS A 155 14.70 7.67 8.55
C HIS A 155 15.18 8.55 9.70
N SER A 156 14.50 9.68 9.93
CA SER A 156 14.86 10.60 11.01
C SER A 156 14.58 9.98 12.38
N HIS A 157 15.43 10.28 13.37
CA HIS A 157 15.28 9.80 14.74
C HIS A 157 15.07 10.96 15.73
N PRO A 158 14.11 10.87 16.66
CA PRO A 158 13.07 9.84 16.79
C PRO A 158 11.82 10.18 15.94
N THR A 159 11.35 9.25 15.12
CA THR A 159 10.06 9.37 14.38
C THR A 159 9.30 8.05 14.30
N LEU A 160 7.99 8.12 13.98
CA LEU A 160 7.18 6.93 13.77
C LEU A 160 7.58 6.17 12.49
N THR A 161 8.12 6.87 11.48
CA THR A 161 8.55 6.24 10.22
C THR A 161 9.68 5.25 10.44
N GLU A 162 10.48 5.37 11.51
CA GLU A 162 11.48 4.35 11.86
C GLU A 162 10.87 2.95 12.05
N ALA A 163 9.59 2.84 12.45
CA ALA A 163 8.90 1.56 12.52
C ALA A 163 8.70 0.93 11.13
N VAL A 164 8.51 1.75 10.10
CA VAL A 164 8.43 1.30 8.69
C VAL A 164 9.78 0.74 8.26
N ARG A 165 10.87 1.48 8.51
CA ARG A 165 12.24 1.02 8.25
C ARG A 165 12.57 -0.30 8.94
N GLU A 166 12.28 -0.41 10.23
CA GLU A 166 12.60 -1.61 11.01
C GLU A 166 11.78 -2.83 10.55
N ALA A 167 10.50 -2.64 10.19
CA ALA A 167 9.69 -3.71 9.64
C ALA A 167 10.20 -4.18 8.28
N ALA A 168 10.68 -3.25 7.44
CA ALA A 168 11.30 -3.58 6.15
C ALA A 168 12.61 -4.36 6.36
N LEU A 169 13.50 -3.89 7.24
CA LEU A 169 14.71 -4.64 7.62
C LEU A 169 14.40 -6.03 8.21
N ASN A 170 13.28 -6.17 8.90
CA ASN A 170 12.87 -7.44 9.49
C ASN A 170 12.49 -8.50 8.44
N VAL A 171 12.10 -8.12 7.22
CA VAL A 171 11.84 -9.06 6.11
C VAL A 171 13.03 -10.01 5.91
N GLU A 172 14.25 -9.46 6.00
CA GLU A 172 15.51 -10.21 5.90
C GLU A 172 16.18 -10.51 7.25
N LYS A 173 15.44 -10.40 8.36
CA LYS A 173 15.97 -10.64 9.71
C LYS A 173 17.11 -9.69 10.11
N ARG A 174 17.04 -8.42 9.68
CA ARG A 174 18.04 -7.37 9.95
C ARG A 174 17.53 -6.22 10.81
N ALA A 175 16.37 -6.36 11.46
CA ALA A 175 15.89 -5.33 12.39
C ALA A 175 16.87 -5.14 13.54
N LEU A 176 17.03 -3.89 13.98
CA LEU A 176 18.02 -3.48 14.99
C LEU A 176 17.42 -3.40 16.38
N HIS A 177 16.16 -3.00 16.49
CA HIS A 177 15.50 -2.71 17.77
C HIS A 177 14.61 -3.85 18.29
N ILE A 178 14.56 -4.98 17.59
CA ILE A 178 13.87 -6.21 18.01
C ILE A 178 14.73 -7.43 17.69
N VAL A 179 14.46 -8.54 18.38
CA VAL A 179 15.10 -9.83 18.05
C VAL A 179 14.49 -10.37 16.76
N ASN A 180 15.35 -10.66 15.78
CA ASN A 180 14.95 -11.33 14.56
C ASN A 180 14.73 -12.83 14.82
N ARG A 181 13.57 -13.36 14.40
CA ARG A 181 13.20 -14.78 14.55
C ARG A 181 13.11 -15.44 13.18
#